data_AF-A0A957ZU84-F1
#
_entry.id   AF-A0A957ZU84-F1
#
_cell.length_a   1.000
_cell.length_b   1.000
_cell.length_c   1.000
_cell.angle_alpha   90.00
_cell.angle_beta   90.00
_cell.angle_gamma   90.00
#
_symmetry.space_group_name_H-M   'P 1'
#
loop_
_entity.id
_entity.type
_entity.pdbx_description
1 polymer ?
#
loop_
_entity_poly.entity_id
_entity_poly.type
_entity_poly.pdbx_seq_one_letter_code
_entity_poly.pdbx_strand_id
1 'polypeptide(L)'
;QATHAQTPLLAAMRDAAAQQDVAPNTDRAQPLLARLTACEAVIEQAYRQYRRRAAADDAYISYGAEWFLDNYYIVQRTLREVREDMPRGFYRELPTLAAPDDQTGYPRIYAVAARILVETGASVPLQTLAELIDAYQDVTPLTIGEVWALPTMLRFGLISCLSRALARDLQLSWPDSAAWRDLIQLSDNLTAQDIIAHAVQSLHALNRQDWADFFEAVNLAERVLRADPVYADMDFSTRDRYRKVVQELAAHSGQSERTVAQRAVRPDP
;
A
#
# COMPACT_ATOMS: atom_id res chain seq x y z
N GLN A 1 -25.37 -9.74 6.78
CA GLN A 1 -25.58 -8.79 5.67
C GLN A 1 -24.27 -8.22 5.08
N ALA A 2 -23.09 -8.52 5.63
CA ALA A 2 -21.79 -8.04 5.11
C ALA A 2 -21.28 -8.78 3.84
N THR A 3 -21.74 -10.00 3.58
CA THR A 3 -21.17 -10.89 2.54
C THR A 3 -21.47 -10.45 1.10
N HIS A 4 -22.56 -9.72 0.85
CA HIS A 4 -22.94 -9.31 -0.52
C HIS A 4 -22.17 -8.08 -1.05
N ALA A 5 -21.61 -7.24 -0.17
CA ALA A 5 -20.83 -6.06 -0.59
C ALA A 5 -19.35 -6.39 -0.88
N GLN A 6 -18.86 -7.54 -0.42
CA GLN A 6 -17.46 -7.96 -0.59
C GLN A 6 -17.20 -8.62 -1.95
N THR A 7 -18.21 -9.27 -2.55
CA THR A 7 -18.07 -9.99 -3.82
C THR A 7 -17.57 -9.12 -4.98
N PRO A 8 -18.05 -7.88 -5.20
CA PRO A 8 -17.56 -7.02 -6.26
C PRO A 8 -16.09 -6.62 -6.06
N LEU A 9 -15.69 -6.34 -4.82
CA LEU A 9 -14.31 -5.95 -4.51
C LEU A 9 -13.33 -7.11 -4.71
N LEU A 10 -13.70 -8.32 -4.28
CA LEU A 10 -12.90 -9.53 -4.53
C LEU A 10 -12.75 -9.83 -6.03
N ALA A 11 -13.81 -9.59 -6.83
CA ALA A 11 -13.75 -9.73 -8.27
C ALA A 11 -12.81 -8.67 -8.90
N ALA A 12 -12.91 -7.40 -8.47
CA ALA A 12 -12.02 -6.35 -8.93
C ALA A 12 -10.53 -6.64 -8.66
N MET A 13 -10.21 -7.29 -7.52
CA MET A 13 -8.84 -7.73 -7.22
C MET A 13 -8.35 -8.83 -8.17
N ARG A 14 -9.20 -9.82 -8.49
CA ARG A 14 -8.88 -10.87 -9.46
C ARG A 14 -8.69 -10.32 -10.87
N ASP A 15 -9.57 -9.41 -11.29
CA ASP A 15 -9.49 -8.77 -12.59
C ASP A 15 -8.22 -7.92 -12.72
N ALA A 16 -7.87 -7.17 -11.67
CA ALA A 16 -6.61 -6.43 -11.63
C ALA A 16 -5.39 -7.35 -11.74
N ALA A 17 -5.40 -8.49 -11.06
CA ALA A 17 -4.30 -9.47 -11.14
C ALA A 17 -4.16 -10.07 -12.55
N ALA A 18 -5.27 -10.32 -13.24
CA ALA A 18 -5.30 -10.90 -14.59
C ALA A 18 -4.81 -9.92 -15.68
N GLN A 19 -4.93 -8.62 -15.43
CA GLN A 19 -4.56 -7.57 -16.40
C GLN A 19 -3.13 -7.03 -16.20
N GLN A 20 -2.46 -7.41 -15.11
CA GLN A 20 -1.16 -6.87 -14.74
C GLN A 20 -0.02 -7.78 -15.22
N ASP A 21 0.64 -7.36 -16.30
CA ASP A 21 1.93 -7.93 -16.70
C ASP A 21 3.05 -7.40 -15.80
N VAL A 22 3.96 -8.31 -15.39
CA VAL A 22 5.02 -8.03 -14.44
C VAL A 22 6.38 -8.15 -15.12
N ALA A 23 7.23 -7.15 -14.93
CA ALA A 23 8.61 -7.13 -15.36
C ALA A 23 9.56 -6.99 -14.16
N PRO A 24 10.77 -7.55 -14.23
CA PRO A 24 11.83 -7.25 -13.28
C PRO A 24 12.09 -5.73 -13.26
N ASN A 25 12.34 -5.20 -12.07
CA ASN A 25 12.52 -3.76 -11.90
C ASN A 25 13.76 -3.29 -12.67
N THR A 26 13.55 -2.31 -13.56
CA THR A 26 14.61 -1.71 -14.39
C THR A 26 15.11 -0.37 -13.83
N ASP A 27 15.11 -0.22 -12.51
CA ASP A 27 15.74 0.90 -11.78
C ASP A 27 14.93 2.22 -11.79
N ARG A 28 13.59 2.13 -11.81
CA ARG A 28 12.70 3.29 -11.88
C ARG A 28 11.97 3.62 -10.56
N ALA A 29 12.66 3.55 -9.42
CA ALA A 29 12.08 4.00 -8.12
C ALA A 29 11.86 5.54 -8.01
N GLN A 30 12.12 6.29 -9.08
CA GLN A 30 12.04 7.76 -9.09
C GLN A 30 10.62 8.38 -8.96
N PRO A 31 9.53 7.77 -9.47
CA PRO A 31 8.20 8.39 -9.42
C PRO A 31 7.62 8.51 -8.01
N LEU A 32 7.74 7.47 -7.18
CA LEU A 32 7.08 7.42 -5.86
C LEU A 32 7.71 8.38 -4.86
N LEU A 33 9.04 8.47 -4.82
CA LEU A 33 9.75 9.40 -3.93
C LEU A 33 9.49 10.86 -4.32
N ALA A 34 9.52 11.17 -5.63
CA ALA A 34 9.18 12.50 -6.11
C ALA A 34 7.73 12.88 -5.75
N ARG A 35 6.81 11.92 -5.86
CA ARG A 35 5.42 12.10 -5.48
C ARG A 35 5.22 12.25 -3.97
N LEU A 36 5.99 11.54 -3.14
CA LEU A 36 5.95 11.69 -1.68
C LEU A 36 6.32 13.11 -1.27
N THR A 37 7.40 13.66 -1.85
CA THR A 37 7.83 15.04 -1.60
C THR A 37 6.76 16.06 -2.00
N ALA A 38 6.09 15.84 -3.14
CA ALA A 38 4.97 16.67 -3.57
C ALA A 38 3.79 16.61 -2.59
N CYS A 39 3.43 15.41 -2.11
CA CYS A 39 2.37 15.22 -1.12
C CYS A 39 2.68 15.95 0.19
N GLU A 40 3.91 15.80 0.69
CA GLU A 40 4.38 16.47 1.92
C GLU A 40 4.27 18.00 1.80
N ALA A 41 4.71 18.58 0.67
CA ALA A 41 4.62 20.02 0.45
C ALA A 41 3.18 20.54 0.50
N VAL A 42 2.24 19.80 -0.12
CA VAL A 42 0.80 20.15 -0.09
C VAL A 42 0.22 20.03 1.32
N ILE A 43 0.55 18.95 2.03
CA ILE A 43 0.11 18.71 3.42
C ILE A 43 0.61 19.84 4.35
N GLU A 44 1.87 20.25 4.22
CA GLU A 44 2.42 21.36 5.00
C GLU A 44 1.74 22.70 4.68
N GLN A 45 1.51 22.98 3.40
CA GLN A 45 0.81 24.18 2.96
C GLN A 45 -0.63 24.21 3.50
N ALA A 46 -1.32 23.07 3.43
CA ALA A 46 -2.68 22.92 3.94
C ALA A 46 -2.74 23.16 5.46
N TYR A 47 -1.83 22.55 6.22
CA TYR A 47 -1.72 22.77 7.67
C TYR A 47 -1.53 24.24 8.01
N ARG A 48 -0.59 24.93 7.34
CA ARG A 48 -0.34 26.36 7.58
C ARG A 48 -1.56 27.21 7.26
N GLN A 49 -2.30 26.91 6.20
CA GLN A 49 -3.51 27.67 5.83
C GLN A 49 -4.65 27.44 6.80
N TYR A 50 -4.99 26.19 7.14
CA TYR A 50 -6.05 25.92 8.10
C TYR A 50 -5.72 26.47 9.48
N ARG A 51 -4.47 26.38 9.95
CA ARG A 51 -4.06 26.99 11.22
C ARG A 51 -4.22 28.51 11.23
N ARG A 52 -3.92 29.19 10.12
CA ARG A 52 -4.14 30.64 10.00
C ARG A 52 -5.62 30.98 10.02
N ARG A 53 -6.47 30.20 9.34
CA ARG A 53 -7.93 30.39 9.35
C ARG A 53 -8.49 30.18 10.76
N ALA A 54 -8.10 29.10 11.44
CA ALA A 54 -8.54 28.79 12.80
C ALA A 54 -8.11 29.84 13.85
N ALA A 55 -7.06 30.61 13.58
CA ALA A 55 -6.57 31.66 14.48
C ALA A 55 -7.23 33.04 14.23
N ALA A 56 -8.02 33.19 13.16
CA ALA A 56 -8.76 34.41 12.89
C ALA A 56 -10.11 34.39 13.65
N ASP A 57 -10.45 35.49 14.31
CA ASP A 57 -11.73 35.63 15.02
C ASP A 57 -12.91 35.42 14.03
N ASP A 58 -13.94 34.69 14.47
CA ASP A 58 -15.16 34.31 13.70
C ASP A 58 -14.95 33.48 12.42
N ALA A 59 -13.78 32.87 12.22
CA ALA A 59 -13.54 32.04 11.03
C ALA A 59 -14.17 30.65 11.15
N TYR A 60 -15.15 30.36 10.29
CA TYR A 60 -15.65 29.00 10.10
C TYR A 60 -14.59 28.13 9.40
N ILE A 61 -14.13 27.10 10.08
CA ILE A 61 -13.34 26.01 9.50
C ILE A 61 -14.26 24.80 9.29
N SER A 62 -14.05 24.07 8.18
CA SER A 62 -14.85 22.88 7.89
C SER A 62 -14.50 21.74 8.86
N TYR A 63 -15.43 20.82 9.07
CA TYR A 63 -15.23 19.66 9.95
C TYR A 63 -14.00 18.83 9.58
N GLY A 64 -13.76 18.58 8.29
CA GLY A 64 -12.56 17.89 7.82
C GLY A 64 -11.27 18.72 7.97
N ALA A 65 -11.36 20.05 7.98
CA ALA A 65 -10.21 20.89 8.33
C ALA A 65 -9.85 20.75 9.83
N GLU A 66 -10.85 20.81 10.73
CA GLU A 66 -10.65 20.53 12.16
C GLU A 66 -10.08 19.13 12.37
N TRP A 67 -10.73 18.12 11.78
CA TRP A 67 -10.30 16.74 11.86
C TRP A 67 -8.86 16.55 11.36
N PHE A 68 -8.49 17.17 10.24
CA PHE A 68 -7.12 17.12 9.73
C PHE A 68 -6.12 17.77 10.69
N LEU A 69 -6.45 18.93 11.26
CA LEU A 69 -5.58 19.63 12.22
C LEU A 69 -5.35 18.78 13.47
N ASP A 70 -6.41 18.19 14.03
CA ASP A 70 -6.34 17.34 15.22
C ASP A 70 -5.49 16.09 14.98
N ASN A 71 -5.51 15.57 13.75
CA ASN A 71 -4.81 14.35 13.37
C ASN A 71 -3.48 14.61 12.61
N TYR A 72 -3.04 15.85 12.50
CA TYR A 72 -1.86 16.21 11.72
C TYR A 72 -0.59 15.47 12.17
N TYR A 73 -0.47 15.17 13.46
CA TYR A 73 0.66 14.42 14.02
C TYR A 73 0.80 13.00 13.43
N ILE A 74 -0.31 12.37 13.06
CA ILE A 74 -0.33 11.04 12.45
C ILE A 74 0.16 11.11 11.03
N VAL A 75 -0.32 12.12 10.29
CA VAL A 75 0.11 12.37 8.91
C VAL A 75 1.62 12.59 8.87
N GLN A 76 2.16 13.41 9.78
CA GLN A 76 3.60 13.64 9.89
C GLN A 76 4.39 12.37 10.24
N ARG A 77 3.87 11.55 11.17
CA ARG A 77 4.49 10.27 11.53
C ARG A 77 4.50 9.33 10.33
N THR A 78 3.37 9.16 9.65
CA THR A 78 3.25 8.31 8.47
C THR A 78 4.16 8.77 7.34
N LEU A 79 4.28 10.07 7.08
CA LEU A 79 5.23 10.59 6.08
C LEU A 79 6.68 10.18 6.39
N ARG A 80 7.06 10.20 7.67
CA ARG A 80 8.37 9.77 8.14
C ARG A 80 8.56 8.26 8.01
N GLU A 81 7.62 7.46 8.50
CA GLU A 81 7.63 6.00 8.41
C GLU A 81 7.73 5.56 6.96
N VAL A 82 6.89 6.12 6.08
CA VAL A 82 6.95 5.85 4.66
C VAL A 82 8.34 6.17 4.13
N ARG A 83 8.91 7.34 4.43
CA ARG A 83 10.27 7.71 3.98
C ARG A 83 11.37 6.78 4.49
N GLU A 84 11.28 6.33 5.74
CA GLU A 84 12.23 5.43 6.39
C GLU A 84 12.13 4.01 5.82
N ASP A 85 10.91 3.50 5.65
CA ASP A 85 10.57 2.21 5.05
C ASP A 85 10.69 2.21 3.52
N MET A 86 11.04 3.36 2.93
CA MET A 86 11.27 3.57 1.50
C MET A 86 12.77 3.65 1.10
N PRO A 87 13.70 2.79 1.56
CA PRO A 87 15.08 2.90 1.09
C PRO A 87 15.17 2.54 -0.39
N ARG A 88 16.00 3.28 -1.15
CA ARG A 88 16.16 3.10 -2.61
C ARG A 88 16.49 1.66 -3.02
N GLY A 89 17.17 0.90 -2.15
CA GLY A 89 17.50 -0.51 -2.37
C GLY A 89 16.29 -1.44 -2.32
N PHE A 90 15.40 -1.28 -1.33
CA PHE A 90 14.22 -2.12 -1.15
C PHE A 90 13.28 -2.05 -2.37
N TYR A 91 13.11 -0.86 -2.96
CA TYR A 91 12.27 -0.73 -4.15
C TYR A 91 12.83 -1.36 -5.40
N ARG A 92 14.16 -1.40 -5.55
CA ARG A 92 14.82 -1.98 -6.74
C ARG A 92 14.54 -3.47 -6.89
N GLU A 93 14.17 -4.14 -5.81
CA GLU A 93 13.93 -5.58 -5.79
C GLU A 93 12.46 -5.93 -6.03
N LEU A 94 11.54 -4.95 -5.92
CA LEU A 94 10.11 -5.19 -6.11
C LEU A 94 9.76 -5.32 -7.60
N PRO A 95 9.01 -6.35 -8.01
CA PRO A 95 8.49 -6.46 -9.38
C PRO A 95 7.68 -5.24 -9.78
N THR A 96 7.86 -4.78 -11.02
CA THR A 96 7.19 -3.60 -11.58
C THR A 96 6.21 -3.98 -12.67
N LEU A 97 5.20 -3.15 -12.92
CA LEU A 97 4.27 -3.36 -14.02
C LEU A 97 4.95 -3.12 -15.38
N ALA A 98 4.83 -4.09 -16.29
CA ALA A 98 5.42 -4.12 -17.62
C ALA A 98 4.51 -3.56 -18.73
N ALA A 99 3.21 -3.43 -18.43
CA ALA A 99 2.17 -3.13 -19.41
C ALA A 99 2.43 -1.85 -20.22
N PRO A 100 1.92 -1.74 -21.47
CA PRO A 100 2.08 -0.59 -22.36
C PRO A 100 1.26 0.65 -21.95
N ASP A 101 0.57 0.60 -20.81
CA ASP A 101 -0.37 1.61 -20.33
C ASP A 101 0.28 2.57 -19.31
N ASP A 102 -0.50 3.50 -18.77
CA ASP A 102 -0.01 4.58 -17.91
C ASP A 102 0.61 4.16 -16.56
N GLN A 103 0.65 2.87 -16.26
CA GLN A 103 1.15 2.28 -15.02
C GLN A 103 2.56 1.68 -15.14
N THR A 104 3.20 1.75 -16.31
CA THR A 104 4.55 1.19 -16.51
C THR A 104 5.54 1.73 -15.48
N GLY A 105 6.28 0.81 -14.84
CA GLY A 105 7.37 1.16 -13.92
C GLY A 105 6.95 1.42 -12.47
N TYR A 106 5.66 1.38 -12.12
CA TYR A 106 5.25 1.31 -10.72
C TYR A 106 5.49 -0.09 -10.14
N PRO A 107 5.88 -0.20 -8.85
CA PRO A 107 5.83 -1.47 -8.14
C PRO A 107 4.43 -2.06 -8.24
N ARG A 108 4.32 -3.34 -8.61
CA ARG A 108 3.03 -4.02 -8.73
C ARG A 108 2.22 -3.91 -7.44
N ILE A 109 2.88 -4.10 -6.30
CA ILE A 109 2.25 -3.96 -4.99
C ILE A 109 1.67 -2.56 -4.72
N TYR A 110 2.26 -1.49 -5.29
CA TYR A 110 1.66 -0.17 -5.21
C TYR A 110 0.35 -0.10 -6.01
N ALA A 111 0.30 -0.71 -7.19
CA ALA A 111 -0.92 -0.78 -7.98
C ALA A 111 -2.02 -1.61 -7.28
N VAL A 112 -1.65 -2.67 -6.56
CA VAL A 112 -2.57 -3.43 -5.70
C VAL A 112 -3.14 -2.53 -4.59
N ALA A 113 -2.29 -1.80 -3.87
CA ALA A 113 -2.73 -0.85 -2.86
C ALA A 113 -3.62 0.26 -3.44
N ALA A 114 -3.23 0.82 -4.59
CA ALA A 114 -4.00 1.84 -5.29
C ALA A 114 -5.39 1.33 -5.69
N ARG A 115 -5.50 0.11 -6.22
CA ARG A 115 -6.79 -0.52 -6.54
C ARG A 115 -7.70 -0.59 -5.31
N ILE A 116 -7.19 -1.10 -4.19
CA ILE A 116 -7.95 -1.16 -2.93
C ILE A 116 -8.47 0.23 -2.54
N LEU A 117 -7.62 1.26 -2.61
CA LEU A 117 -8.00 2.62 -2.24
C LEU A 117 -9.03 3.24 -3.19
N VAL A 118 -8.94 2.98 -4.49
CA VAL A 118 -9.92 3.44 -5.49
C VAL A 118 -11.28 2.83 -5.23
N GLU A 119 -11.35 1.50 -5.07
CA GLU A 119 -12.64 0.81 -4.89
C GLU A 119 -13.30 1.12 -3.54
N THR A 120 -12.51 1.52 -2.54
CA THR A 120 -12.99 1.76 -1.16
C THR A 120 -13.11 3.25 -0.80
N GLY A 121 -12.75 4.16 -1.70
CA GLY A 121 -12.80 5.59 -1.42
C GLY A 121 -11.84 6.01 -0.30
N ALA A 122 -10.63 5.44 -0.29
CA ALA A 122 -9.60 5.61 0.75
C ALA A 122 -9.97 5.10 2.16
N SER A 123 -11.00 4.26 2.28
CA SER A 123 -11.38 3.59 3.54
C SER A 123 -10.87 2.14 3.54
N VAL A 124 -9.68 1.89 4.10
CA VAL A 124 -9.03 0.57 4.01
C VAL A 124 -9.78 -0.47 4.86
N PRO A 125 -10.29 -1.55 4.26
CA PRO A 125 -11.10 -2.53 4.97
C PRO A 125 -10.21 -3.59 5.63
N LEU A 126 -9.54 -3.25 6.74
CA LEU A 126 -8.55 -4.15 7.39
C LEU A 126 -9.09 -5.54 7.71
N GLN A 127 -10.37 -5.65 8.08
CA GLN A 127 -11.00 -6.94 8.41
C GLN A 127 -11.02 -7.90 7.22
N THR A 128 -11.12 -7.37 5.99
CA THR A 128 -11.18 -8.17 4.76
C THR A 128 -9.91 -8.05 3.93
N LEU A 129 -8.92 -7.27 4.38
CA LEU A 129 -7.72 -7.00 3.59
C LEU A 129 -6.99 -8.30 3.22
N ALA A 130 -6.94 -9.27 4.13
CA ALA A 130 -6.36 -10.57 3.86
C ALA A 130 -7.10 -11.31 2.73
N GLU A 131 -8.44 -11.31 2.74
CA GLU A 131 -9.27 -11.90 1.69
C GLU A 131 -9.07 -11.21 0.33
N LEU A 132 -8.88 -9.88 0.32
CA LEU A 132 -8.60 -9.13 -0.91
C LEU A 132 -7.24 -9.52 -1.52
N ILE A 133 -6.22 -9.65 -0.67
CA ILE A 133 -4.89 -10.06 -1.08
C ILE A 133 -4.89 -11.52 -1.54
N ASP A 134 -5.62 -12.41 -0.87
CA ASP A 134 -5.81 -13.79 -1.31
C ASP A 134 -6.52 -13.86 -2.67
N ALA A 135 -7.60 -13.10 -2.86
CA ALA A 135 -8.29 -13.04 -4.15
C ALA A 135 -7.37 -12.56 -5.29
N TYR A 136 -6.49 -11.60 -5.04
CA TYR A 136 -5.47 -11.22 -6.02
C TYR A 136 -4.47 -12.37 -6.29
N GLN A 137 -3.97 -13.00 -5.23
CA GLN A 137 -2.99 -14.08 -5.30
C GLN A 137 -3.51 -15.41 -5.88
N ASP A 138 -4.83 -15.61 -5.93
CA ASP A 138 -5.48 -16.72 -6.65
C ASP A 138 -5.13 -16.70 -8.14
N VAL A 139 -4.90 -15.51 -8.71
CA VAL A 139 -4.54 -15.33 -10.12
C VAL A 139 -3.04 -15.21 -10.27
N THR A 140 -2.41 -14.28 -9.54
CA THR A 140 -0.98 -14.01 -9.66
C THR A 140 -0.32 -13.90 -8.28
N PRO A 141 0.57 -14.84 -7.89
CA PRO A 141 1.26 -14.81 -6.60
C PRO A 141 2.06 -13.53 -6.37
N LEU A 142 2.01 -13.01 -5.14
CA LEU A 142 2.87 -11.94 -4.67
C LEU A 142 4.14 -12.54 -4.05
N THR A 143 5.26 -11.86 -4.22
CA THR A 143 6.52 -12.25 -3.55
C THR A 143 6.50 -11.86 -2.07
N ILE A 144 7.39 -12.47 -1.27
CA ILE A 144 7.65 -12.13 0.13
C ILE A 144 7.93 -10.63 0.26
N GLY A 145 8.76 -10.07 -0.63
CA GLY A 145 9.08 -8.63 -0.64
C GLY A 145 7.85 -7.76 -0.92
N GLU A 146 6.98 -8.17 -1.83
CA GLU A 146 5.75 -7.43 -2.13
C GLU A 146 4.76 -7.45 -0.97
N VAL A 147 4.53 -8.60 -0.32
CA VAL A 147 3.62 -8.64 0.83
C VAL A 147 4.14 -7.74 1.97
N TRP A 148 5.45 -7.73 2.22
CA TRP A 148 6.06 -6.82 3.20
C TRP A 148 5.99 -5.34 2.82
N ALA A 149 5.96 -5.01 1.54
CA ALA A 149 5.84 -3.64 1.06
C ALA A 149 4.40 -3.09 1.12
N LEU A 150 3.38 -3.96 1.19
CA LEU A 150 1.96 -3.57 1.20
C LEU A 150 1.61 -2.49 2.23
N PRO A 151 2.05 -2.56 3.50
CA PRO A 151 1.71 -1.57 4.52
C PRO A 151 2.17 -0.16 4.11
N THR A 152 3.42 -0.07 3.65
CA THR A 152 4.05 1.17 3.20
C THR A 152 3.35 1.72 1.95
N MET A 153 2.91 0.83 1.05
CA MET A 153 2.15 1.24 -0.14
C MET A 153 0.75 1.76 0.18
N LEU A 154 0.05 1.13 1.13
CA LEU A 154 -1.25 1.62 1.60
C LEU A 154 -1.10 2.98 2.29
N ARG A 155 -0.11 3.12 3.19
CA ARG A 155 0.21 4.41 3.84
C ARG A 155 0.51 5.50 2.82
N PHE A 156 1.37 5.20 1.85
CA PHE A 156 1.72 6.15 0.79
C PHE A 156 0.51 6.54 -0.08
N GLY A 157 -0.33 5.56 -0.45
CA GLY A 157 -1.56 5.81 -1.19
C GLY A 157 -2.55 6.68 -0.42
N LEU A 158 -2.72 6.45 0.88
CA LEU A 158 -3.57 7.28 1.75
C LEU A 158 -3.05 8.71 1.89
N ILE A 159 -1.74 8.89 2.05
CA ILE A 159 -1.09 10.20 2.04
C ILE A 159 -1.36 10.92 0.71
N SER A 160 -1.29 10.19 -0.40
CA SER A 160 -1.62 10.76 -1.71
C SER A 160 -3.08 11.19 -1.82
N CYS A 161 -4.03 10.35 -1.39
CA CYS A 161 -5.46 10.69 -1.38
C CYS A 161 -5.73 11.92 -0.52
N LEU A 162 -5.17 11.95 0.69
CA LEU A 162 -5.29 13.07 1.62
C LEU A 162 -4.74 14.36 1.01
N SER A 163 -3.54 14.32 0.42
CA SER A 163 -2.91 15.50 -0.19
C SER A 163 -3.76 16.07 -1.33
N ARG A 164 -4.34 15.20 -2.18
CA ARG A 164 -5.23 15.63 -3.27
C ARG A 164 -6.53 16.23 -2.75
N ALA A 165 -7.12 15.62 -1.72
CA ALA A 165 -8.33 16.13 -1.09
C ALA A 165 -8.09 17.51 -0.46
N LEU A 166 -6.98 17.70 0.27
CA LEU A 166 -6.58 18.98 0.84
C LEU A 166 -6.31 20.03 -0.24
N ALA A 167 -5.63 19.66 -1.33
CA ALA A 167 -5.41 20.57 -2.45
C ALA A 167 -6.73 21.02 -3.08
N ARG A 168 -7.69 20.11 -3.26
CA ARG A 168 -9.03 20.43 -3.76
C ARG A 168 -9.80 21.33 -2.81
N ASP A 169 -9.81 21.03 -1.51
CA ASP A 169 -10.56 21.77 -0.50
C ASP A 169 -10.07 23.22 -0.34
N LEU A 170 -8.74 23.41 -0.36
CA LEU A 170 -8.08 24.69 -0.19
C LEU A 170 -7.73 25.40 -1.50
N GLN A 171 -8.06 24.80 -2.64
CA GLN A 171 -7.68 25.28 -3.97
C GLN A 171 -6.16 25.51 -4.09
N LEU A 172 -5.37 24.60 -3.54
CA LEU A 172 -3.90 24.64 -3.63
C LEU A 172 -3.43 24.19 -5.00
N SER A 173 -2.28 24.70 -5.42
CA SER A 173 -1.59 24.18 -6.60
C SER A 173 -1.16 22.74 -6.33
N TRP A 174 -1.62 21.82 -7.19
CA TRP A 174 -1.08 20.48 -7.27
C TRP A 174 0.07 20.48 -8.28
N PRO A 175 1.25 19.95 -7.94
CA PRO A 175 2.39 20.00 -8.84
C PRO A 175 2.13 19.09 -10.05
N ASP A 176 2.00 19.71 -11.22
CA ASP A 176 2.08 18.99 -12.50
C ASP A 176 3.48 18.38 -12.62
N SER A 177 3.54 17.07 -12.82
CA SER A 177 4.80 16.34 -12.90
C SER A 177 4.79 15.35 -14.05
N ALA A 178 5.78 15.47 -14.94
CA ALA A 178 6.08 14.41 -15.89
C ALA A 178 6.78 13.20 -15.20
N ALA A 179 7.24 13.37 -13.95
CA ALA A 179 8.02 12.36 -13.24
C ALA A 179 7.15 11.25 -12.63
N TRP A 180 5.86 11.52 -12.40
CA TRP A 180 4.93 10.55 -11.86
C TRP A 180 3.51 10.84 -12.33
N ARG A 181 2.71 9.78 -12.35
CA ARG A 181 1.29 9.78 -12.72
C ARG A 181 0.43 9.37 -11.55
N ASP A 182 -0.84 9.72 -11.58
CA ASP A 182 -1.74 9.28 -10.53
C ASP A 182 -2.51 8.01 -10.85
N LEU A 183 -2.23 6.95 -10.07
CA LEU A 183 -2.97 5.70 -10.10
C LEU A 183 -4.26 5.74 -9.26
N ILE A 184 -4.42 6.71 -8.36
CA ILE A 184 -5.53 6.73 -7.39
C ILE A 184 -6.51 7.85 -7.73
N GLN A 185 -7.44 7.56 -8.64
CA GLN A 185 -8.57 8.43 -8.94
C GLN A 185 -9.78 7.95 -8.16
N LEU A 186 -10.15 8.68 -7.10
CA LEU A 186 -11.31 8.36 -6.29
C LEU A 186 -12.60 8.85 -6.97
N SER A 187 -13.71 8.21 -6.65
CA SER A 187 -15.03 8.54 -7.21
C SER A 187 -15.45 9.99 -6.94
N ASP A 188 -16.05 10.63 -7.95
CA ASP A 188 -16.49 12.04 -7.90
C ASP A 188 -17.59 12.32 -6.85
N ASN A 189 -18.30 11.28 -6.41
CA ASN A 189 -19.31 11.40 -5.35
C ASN A 189 -18.73 11.62 -3.94
N LEU A 190 -17.42 11.44 -3.76
CA LEU A 190 -16.74 11.68 -2.48
C LEU A 190 -16.29 13.14 -2.38
N THR A 191 -16.74 13.82 -1.32
CA THR A 191 -16.28 15.18 -1.03
C THR A 191 -14.83 15.17 -0.53
N ALA A 192 -14.16 16.33 -0.53
CA ALA A 192 -12.80 16.41 0.01
C ALA A 192 -12.78 16.06 1.51
N GLN A 193 -13.84 16.42 2.21
CA GLN A 193 -14.03 16.17 3.63
C GLN A 193 -14.16 14.67 3.91
N ASP A 194 -14.91 13.92 3.08
CA ASP A 194 -15.03 12.47 3.20
C ASP A 194 -13.68 11.77 3.01
N ILE A 195 -12.93 12.17 1.98
CA ILE A 195 -11.62 11.58 1.69
C ILE A 195 -10.63 11.88 2.84
N ILE A 196 -10.63 13.11 3.37
CA ILE A 196 -9.78 13.47 4.53
C ILE A 196 -10.12 12.57 5.72
N ALA A 197 -11.41 12.40 6.03
CA ALA A 197 -11.85 11.57 7.15
C ALA A 197 -11.46 10.08 6.95
N HIS A 198 -11.79 9.50 5.80
CA HIS A 198 -11.46 8.11 5.47
C HIS A 198 -9.95 7.86 5.49
N ALA A 199 -9.16 8.78 4.92
CA ALA A 199 -7.73 8.62 4.85
C ALA A 199 -7.10 8.63 6.25
N VAL A 200 -7.48 9.59 7.10
CA VAL A 200 -6.98 9.69 8.48
C VAL A 200 -7.41 8.48 9.31
N GLN A 201 -8.67 8.05 9.21
CA GLN A 201 -9.16 6.86 9.92
C GLN A 201 -8.42 5.60 9.48
N SER A 202 -8.16 5.43 8.19
CA SER A 202 -7.39 4.31 7.66
C SER A 202 -5.94 4.34 8.12
N LEU A 203 -5.28 5.50 8.15
CA LEU A 203 -3.92 5.65 8.69
C LEU A 203 -3.84 5.22 10.17
N HIS A 204 -4.81 5.65 10.96
CA HIS A 204 -4.98 5.21 12.35
C HIS A 204 -5.13 3.70 12.48
N ALA A 205 -5.89 3.09 11.58
CA ALA A 205 -6.14 1.66 11.57
C ALA A 205 -4.86 0.89 11.18
N LEU A 206 -4.16 1.30 10.12
CA LEU A 206 -2.91 0.69 9.66
C LEU A 206 -1.80 0.75 10.71
N ASN A 207 -1.79 1.78 11.56
CA ASN A 207 -0.81 1.92 12.65
C ASN A 207 -1.08 0.98 13.84
N ARG A 208 -2.29 0.44 13.94
CA ARG A 208 -2.69 -0.53 14.98
C ARG A 208 -2.65 -1.97 14.49
N GLN A 209 -2.47 -2.18 13.18
CA GLN A 209 -2.43 -3.50 12.59
C GLN A 209 -1.13 -4.22 12.94
N ASP A 210 -1.25 -5.48 13.39
CA ASP A 210 -0.11 -6.38 13.46
C ASP A 210 0.22 -6.86 12.04
N TRP A 211 1.30 -6.32 11.50
CA TRP A 211 1.75 -6.63 10.14
C TRP A 211 2.52 -7.95 10.04
N ALA A 212 3.08 -8.44 11.14
CA ALA A 212 3.73 -9.75 11.16
C ALA A 212 2.66 -10.85 11.05
N ASP A 213 1.62 -10.76 11.87
CA ASP A 213 0.48 -11.68 11.80
C ASP A 213 -0.23 -11.60 10.44
N PHE A 214 -0.46 -10.39 9.93
CA PHE A 214 -1.03 -10.20 8.60
C PHE A 214 -0.16 -10.83 7.51
N PHE A 215 1.14 -10.59 7.53
CA PHE A 215 2.09 -11.15 6.57
C PHE A 215 2.03 -12.68 6.57
N GLU A 216 2.10 -13.29 7.76
CA GLU A 216 2.06 -14.74 7.88
C GLU A 216 0.73 -15.33 7.43
N ALA A 217 -0.36 -14.60 7.69
CA ALA A 217 -1.68 -15.00 7.27
C ALA A 217 -1.80 -15.03 5.74
N VAL A 218 -1.19 -14.13 4.97
CA VAL A 218 -1.42 -14.00 3.52
C VAL A 218 -0.28 -14.50 2.61
N ASN A 219 0.95 -14.60 3.12
CA ASN A 219 2.08 -14.97 2.28
C ASN A 219 2.04 -16.46 1.89
N LEU A 220 2.00 -16.74 0.58
CA LEU A 220 1.86 -18.11 0.08
C LEU A 220 3.07 -19.01 0.37
N ALA A 221 4.29 -18.46 0.41
CA ALA A 221 5.48 -19.23 0.74
C ALA A 221 5.55 -19.56 2.24
N GLU A 222 5.23 -18.59 3.11
CA GLU A 222 5.11 -18.78 4.56
C GLU A 222 4.08 -19.85 4.91
N ARG A 223 2.88 -19.81 4.29
CA ARG A 223 1.85 -20.85 4.50
C ARG A 223 2.36 -22.26 4.17
N VAL A 224 3.21 -22.39 3.16
CA VAL A 224 3.83 -23.68 2.80
C VAL A 224 4.87 -24.08 3.84
N LEU A 225 5.77 -23.18 4.23
CA LEU A 225 6.80 -23.45 5.24
C LEU A 225 6.19 -23.87 6.58
N ARG A 226 5.09 -23.22 6.99
CA ARG A 226 4.33 -23.57 8.20
C ARG A 226 3.67 -24.94 8.19
N ALA A 227 3.63 -25.65 7.06
CA ALA A 227 3.21 -27.04 7.03
C ALA A 227 4.26 -27.98 7.67
N ASP A 228 5.52 -27.54 7.81
CA ASP A 228 6.52 -28.20 8.63
C ASP A 228 6.34 -27.79 10.11
N PRO A 229 6.06 -28.74 11.02
CA PRO A 229 5.89 -28.46 12.45
C PRO A 229 7.11 -27.79 13.08
N VAL A 230 8.32 -28.17 12.67
CA VAL A 230 9.56 -27.60 13.22
C VAL A 230 9.67 -26.13 12.85
N TYR A 231 9.34 -25.79 11.60
CA TYR A 231 9.28 -24.40 11.16
C TYR A 231 8.19 -23.62 11.89
N ALA A 232 6.99 -24.20 12.06
CA ALA A 232 5.86 -23.53 12.70
C ALA A 232 6.13 -23.15 14.18
N ASP A 233 6.94 -23.95 14.88
CA ASP A 233 7.31 -23.72 16.28
C ASP A 233 8.47 -22.71 16.45
N MET A 234 9.09 -22.24 15.37
CA MET A 234 10.20 -21.28 15.42
C MET A 234 9.73 -19.86 15.75
N ASP A 235 10.60 -19.11 16.43
CA ASP A 235 10.42 -17.68 16.61
C ASP A 235 10.44 -16.94 15.26
N PHE A 236 9.82 -15.75 15.24
CA PHE A 236 9.68 -14.94 14.03
C PHE A 236 11.01 -14.63 13.34
N SER A 237 12.07 -14.34 14.11
CA SER A 237 13.39 -13.98 13.57
C SER A 237 14.06 -15.15 12.86
N THR A 238 13.87 -16.37 13.38
CA THR A 238 14.36 -17.58 12.75
C THR A 238 13.59 -17.87 11.46
N ARG A 239 12.26 -17.76 11.48
CA ARG A 239 11.42 -17.90 10.27
C ARG A 239 11.78 -16.87 9.20
N ASP A 240 12.15 -15.67 9.60
CA ASP A 240 12.61 -14.62 8.69
C ASP A 240 13.88 -15.00 7.92
N ARG A 241 14.85 -15.64 8.59
CA ARG A 241 16.07 -16.14 7.92
C ARG A 241 15.75 -17.18 6.86
N TYR A 242 14.84 -18.10 7.15
CA TYR A 242 14.40 -19.12 6.19
C TYR A 242 13.71 -18.49 4.97
N ARG A 243 12.82 -17.51 5.20
CA ARG A 243 12.19 -16.75 4.12
C ARG A 243 13.23 -16.07 3.24
N LYS A 244 14.27 -15.46 3.83
CA LYS A 244 15.36 -14.84 3.06
C LYS A 244 16.09 -15.85 2.16
N VAL A 245 16.39 -17.05 2.67
CA VAL A 245 16.98 -18.14 1.86
C VAL A 245 16.04 -18.55 0.72
N VAL A 246 14.73 -18.63 0.97
CA VAL A 246 13.74 -18.92 -0.07
C VAL A 246 13.75 -17.86 -1.18
N GLN A 247 13.83 -16.57 -0.84
CA GLN A 247 13.93 -15.49 -1.82
C GLN A 247 15.21 -15.60 -2.66
N GLU A 248 16.36 -15.84 -2.02
CA GLU A 248 17.65 -15.99 -2.69
C GLU A 248 17.64 -17.19 -3.67
N LEU A 249 17.11 -18.34 -3.25
CA LEU A 249 17.00 -19.52 -4.10
C LEU A 249 16.02 -19.33 -5.26
N ALA A 250 14.90 -18.64 -5.02
CA ALA A 250 13.92 -18.32 -6.06
C ALA A 250 14.55 -17.43 -7.15
N ALA A 251 15.27 -16.39 -6.74
CA ALA A 251 15.95 -15.46 -7.64
C ALA A 251 16.99 -16.16 -8.54
N HIS A 252 17.78 -17.10 -8.00
CA HIS A 252 18.80 -17.81 -8.78
C HIS A 252 18.26 -18.97 -9.63
N SER A 253 17.14 -19.57 -9.22
CA SER A 253 16.58 -20.74 -9.93
C SER A 253 15.53 -20.39 -10.98
N GLY A 254 15.03 -19.14 -11.00
CA GLY A 254 13.92 -18.73 -11.86
C GLY A 254 12.57 -19.33 -11.46
N GLN A 255 12.48 -20.02 -10.32
CA GLN A 255 11.25 -20.58 -9.78
C GLN A 255 10.58 -19.61 -8.81
N SER A 256 9.26 -19.75 -8.61
CA SER A 256 8.55 -18.96 -7.61
C SER A 256 9.00 -19.32 -6.19
N GLU A 257 8.98 -18.34 -5.27
CA GLU A 257 9.27 -18.55 -3.84
C GLU A 257 8.38 -19.64 -3.23
N ARG A 258 7.11 -19.72 -3.65
CA ARG A 258 6.18 -20.78 -3.26
C ARG A 258 6.68 -22.16 -3.69
N THR A 259 7.17 -22.29 -4.93
CA THR A 259 7.72 -23.55 -5.45
C THR A 259 8.98 -23.97 -4.68
N VAL A 260 9.86 -23.01 -4.36
CA VAL A 260 11.07 -23.27 -3.56
C VAL A 260 10.68 -23.74 -2.15
N ALA A 261 9.74 -23.07 -1.49
CA ALA A 261 9.23 -23.49 -0.19
C ALA A 261 8.62 -24.90 -0.22
N GLN A 262 7.86 -25.24 -1.27
CA GLN A 262 7.28 -26.57 -1.43
C GLN A 262 8.34 -27.67 -1.55
N ARG A 263 9.47 -27.39 -2.19
CA ARG A 263 10.59 -28.34 -2.28
C ARG A 263 11.34 -28.47 -0.95
N ALA A 264 11.43 -27.40 -0.17
CA ALA A 264 12.08 -27.44 1.14
C ALA A 264 11.30 -28.27 2.18
N VAL A 265 9.96 -28.23 2.13
CA VAL A 265 9.08 -28.94 3.09
C VAL A 265 8.78 -30.38 2.68
N ARG A 266 8.89 -30.72 1.38
CA ARG A 266 8.74 -32.10 0.94
C ARG A 266 10.03 -32.88 1.25
N PRO A 267 9.96 -34.05 1.92
CA PRO A 267 11.10 -34.94 1.96
C PRO A 267 11.43 -35.39 0.53
N ASP A 268 12.71 -35.38 0.16
CA ASP A 268 13.16 -36.05 -1.06
C ASP A 268 12.74 -37.53 -1.00
N PRO A 269 12.18 -38.10 -2.08
CA PRO A 269 11.78 -39.50 -2.13
C PRO A 269 12.95 -40.49 -2.01
#